data_AF-A0A6G6W1S2-F1
#
_entry.id   AF-A0A6G6W1S2-F1
#
_cell.length_a   1.000
_cell.length_b   1.000
_cell.length_c   1.000
_cell.angle_alpha   90.00
_cell.angle_beta   90.00
_cell.angle_gamma   90.00
#
_symmetry.space_group_name_H-M   'P 1'
#
loop_
_entity.id
_entity.type
_entity.pdbx_description
1 polymer ?
#
loop_
_entity_poly.entity_id
_entity_poly.type
_entity_poly.pdbx_seq_one_letter_code
_entity_poly.pdbx_strand_id
1 'polypeptide(L)'
;MKFLGRALACAAVAAAMLTTPLVAAPAMAAQGGAAAAAADGKVVVCKYVTTPGVGEVLQTGENPIEVSVEALGAGFAGTFPYVFSDAQVNSVAIGFVGEGLDITDCPGFQPPQPQSEPLYETRDSSFCTEPLDGTRTLLVEERSGTRTYAWDGDSWEPQDTWGEWTEKSRTTVPDAACAADVVAIPALFGAAPQPPTCDTAGALPALVTLQNVTLSWDRPFDGPGTYTVTATVAEGYMFPDGSTVRTREFTVAGALGYQSDDPEAPCFREDESPVPVVLTPPSTPPTTTTTTTTSATVSQPAAGTTADSALAVTGSTGVTPLLPIAGAVALLLGIGAAAFASIRRRA
;
A
#
# COMPACT_ATOMS: atom_id res chain seq x y z
N MET A 1 -27.76 -8.93 -10.07
CA MET A 1 -27.58 -9.65 -8.78
C MET A 1 -26.73 -8.73 -7.91
N LYS A 2 -27.23 -7.75 -7.13
CA LYS A 2 -28.14 -7.73 -5.96
C LYS A 2 -27.81 -8.75 -4.85
N PHE A 3 -27.37 -8.16 -3.70
CA PHE A 3 -27.26 -8.70 -2.34
C PHE A 3 -26.08 -9.66 -2.10
N LEU A 4 -25.39 -9.74 -0.95
CA LEU A 4 -25.50 -9.16 0.41
C LEU A 4 -24.17 -9.52 1.12
N GLY A 5 -23.74 -8.80 2.16
CA GLY A 5 -22.69 -9.35 3.04
C GLY A 5 -21.92 -8.36 3.91
N ARG A 6 -22.63 -7.51 4.67
CA ARG A 6 -22.04 -6.76 5.79
C ARG A 6 -21.90 -7.69 7.01
N ALA A 7 -20.74 -7.64 7.68
CA ALA A 7 -20.56 -7.97 9.09
C ALA A 7 -19.79 -6.79 9.70
N LEU A 8 -20.44 -5.80 10.31
CA LEU A 8 -20.87 -5.73 11.71
C LEU A 8 -19.86 -6.36 12.69
N ALA A 9 -18.96 -5.52 13.21
CA ALA A 9 -18.27 -5.76 14.48
C ALA A 9 -18.62 -4.62 15.44
N CYS A 10 -19.46 -4.94 16.42
CA CYS A 10 -19.68 -4.17 17.64
C CYS A 10 -18.47 -4.33 18.57
N ALA A 11 -17.93 -3.24 19.09
CA ALA A 11 -17.33 -3.19 20.43
C ALA A 11 -17.15 -1.72 20.84
N ALA A 12 -18.03 -1.24 21.72
CA ALA A 12 -17.68 -0.84 23.09
C ALA A 12 -17.31 0.64 23.20
N VAL A 13 -18.37 1.47 23.27
CA VAL A 13 -18.30 2.85 23.75
C VAL A 13 -18.08 2.80 25.26
N ALA A 14 -16.85 3.10 25.70
CA ALA A 14 -16.55 3.31 27.11
C ALA A 14 -17.00 4.73 27.49
N ALA A 15 -18.11 4.80 28.22
CA ALA A 15 -18.60 6.02 28.85
C ALA A 15 -17.70 6.37 30.06
N ALA A 16 -16.73 7.25 29.86
CA ALA A 16 -16.02 7.90 30.95
C ALA A 16 -16.80 9.16 31.36
N MET A 17 -17.66 9.02 32.38
CA MET A 17 -18.20 10.15 33.13
C MET A 17 -17.05 10.84 33.87
N LEU A 18 -16.58 11.98 33.35
CA LEU A 18 -15.70 12.88 34.09
C LEU A 18 -16.56 13.94 34.79
N THR A 19 -16.63 13.82 36.10
CA THR A 19 -17.22 14.77 37.04
C THR A 19 -16.50 16.12 37.00
N THR A 20 -17.21 17.16 36.56
CA THR A 20 -16.78 18.56 36.69
C THR A 20 -17.02 19.06 38.11
N PRO A 21 -16.03 19.65 38.80
CA PRO A 21 -16.25 20.35 40.05
C PRO A 21 -16.96 21.68 39.79
N LEU A 22 -18.11 21.86 40.44
CA LEU A 22 -18.85 23.11 40.52
C LEU A 22 -18.02 24.11 41.35
N VAL A 23 -17.18 24.90 40.70
CA VAL A 23 -16.50 26.04 41.33
C VAL A 23 -17.49 27.20 41.34
N ALA A 24 -17.96 27.55 42.54
CA ALA A 24 -18.77 28.73 42.79
C ALA A 24 -17.96 29.98 42.40
N ALA A 25 -18.37 30.65 41.33
CA ALA A 25 -17.85 31.95 40.96
C ALA A 25 -18.26 33.01 42.00
N PRO A 26 -17.36 33.94 42.37
CA PRO A 26 -17.75 35.11 43.15
C PRO A 26 -18.68 35.97 42.28
N ALA A 27 -19.82 36.36 42.84
CA ALA A 27 -20.69 37.38 42.27
C ALA A 27 -19.90 38.70 42.19
N MET A 28 -19.40 39.02 41.00
CA MET A 28 -18.92 40.35 40.66
C MET A 28 -20.13 41.29 40.73
N ALA A 29 -20.16 42.13 41.77
CA ALA A 29 -21.07 43.24 41.85
C ALA A 29 -20.84 44.14 40.63
N ALA A 30 -21.89 44.30 39.81
CA ALA A 30 -21.93 45.25 38.72
C ALA A 30 -21.74 46.67 39.30
N GLN A 31 -20.52 47.18 39.18
CA GLN A 31 -20.21 48.56 39.46
C GLN A 31 -20.62 49.37 38.24
N GLY A 32 -21.82 49.97 38.30
CA GLY A 32 -22.27 50.98 37.36
C GLY A 32 -21.39 52.22 37.48
N GLY A 33 -20.24 52.18 36.80
CA GLY A 33 -19.40 53.34 36.51
C GLY A 33 -19.81 53.96 35.18
N ALA A 34 -20.97 54.60 35.16
CA ALA A 34 -21.33 55.49 34.06
C ALA A 34 -20.36 56.69 34.06
N ALA A 35 -19.85 57.01 32.87
CA ALA A 35 -19.27 58.30 32.50
C ALA A 35 -17.94 58.69 33.17
N ALA A 36 -16.88 57.91 32.96
CA ALA A 36 -15.52 58.45 32.98
C ALA A 36 -15.19 59.04 31.60
N ALA A 37 -15.66 60.27 31.40
CA ALA A 37 -15.16 61.27 30.45
C ALA A 37 -14.99 60.83 28.97
N ALA A 38 -16.07 60.97 28.19
CA ALA A 38 -15.98 61.42 26.81
C ALA A 38 -15.38 62.84 26.77
N ALA A 39 -14.11 63.01 27.15
CA ALA A 39 -13.51 64.33 27.38
C ALA A 39 -13.44 65.16 26.09
N ASP A 40 -13.38 64.49 24.93
CA ASP A 40 -13.21 65.15 23.63
C ASP A 40 -14.39 64.94 22.66
N GLY A 41 -15.47 64.29 23.12
CA GLY A 41 -16.65 64.05 22.26
C GLY A 41 -16.32 63.29 20.97
N LYS A 42 -15.36 62.36 21.01
CA LYS A 42 -14.97 61.52 19.87
C LYS A 42 -15.41 60.07 20.03
N VAL A 43 -15.69 59.42 18.92
CA VAL A 43 -16.05 58.01 18.80
C VAL A 43 -15.07 57.28 17.88
N VAL A 44 -14.92 55.99 18.14
CA VAL A 44 -14.17 55.03 17.32
C VAL A 44 -15.14 54.48 16.27
N VAL A 45 -14.81 54.66 14.99
CA VAL A 45 -15.67 54.28 13.86
C VAL A 45 -14.96 53.29 12.96
N CYS A 46 -15.66 52.19 12.70
CA CYS A 46 -15.32 51.19 11.69
C CYS A 46 -15.83 51.67 10.34
N LYS A 47 -14.91 52.03 9.47
CA LYS A 47 -15.22 52.50 8.12
C LYS A 47 -15.24 51.33 7.13
N TYR A 48 -16.28 51.28 6.30
CA TYR A 48 -16.40 50.28 5.23
C TYR A 48 -16.20 50.98 3.88
N VAL A 49 -15.48 50.32 2.97
CA VAL A 49 -15.10 50.86 1.66
C VAL A 49 -15.57 49.93 0.55
N THR A 50 -16.72 50.22 -0.06
CA THR A 50 -17.16 49.61 -1.33
C THR A 50 -18.32 50.39 -1.93
N THR A 51 -18.64 50.10 -3.20
CA THR A 51 -19.86 50.56 -3.86
C THR A 51 -21.10 50.17 -3.05
N PRO A 52 -21.98 51.12 -2.68
CA PRO A 52 -23.22 50.79 -1.98
C PRO A 52 -24.05 49.77 -2.77
N GLY A 53 -24.44 48.68 -2.09
CA GLY A 53 -25.28 47.62 -2.65
C GLY A 53 -24.60 46.28 -2.94
N VAL A 54 -23.26 46.17 -2.82
CA VAL A 54 -22.54 44.89 -3.01
C VAL A 54 -21.36 44.75 -2.03
N GLY A 55 -21.51 43.90 -1.00
CA GLY A 55 -20.43 43.36 -0.18
C GLY A 55 -19.52 44.38 0.50
N GLU A 56 -19.97 44.98 1.60
CA GLU A 56 -19.18 45.93 2.40
C GLU A 56 -17.90 45.32 2.96
N VAL A 57 -16.75 45.84 2.51
CA VAL A 57 -15.43 45.41 3.00
C VAL A 57 -14.92 46.47 3.98
N LEU A 58 -14.51 46.03 5.17
CA LEU A 58 -13.88 46.90 6.17
C LEU A 58 -12.60 47.52 5.57
N GLN A 59 -12.43 48.83 5.71
CA GLN A 59 -11.21 49.51 5.24
C GLN A 59 -9.99 48.96 5.97
N THR A 60 -8.98 48.52 5.22
CA THR A 60 -7.69 48.09 5.80
C THR A 60 -6.75 49.29 6.00
N GLY A 61 -5.88 49.23 7.02
CA GLY A 61 -4.93 50.29 7.34
C GLY A 61 -5.40 51.22 8.45
N GLU A 62 -5.92 52.40 8.11
CA GLU A 62 -6.38 53.42 9.07
C GLU A 62 -7.80 53.13 9.58
N ASN A 63 -8.00 51.98 10.22
CA ASN A 63 -9.29 51.60 10.81
C ASN A 63 -9.01 50.92 12.16
N PRO A 64 -9.73 51.27 13.24
CA PRO A 64 -10.79 52.26 13.31
C PRO A 64 -10.29 53.71 13.22
N ILE A 65 -11.16 54.62 12.79
CA ILE A 65 -10.89 56.07 12.78
C ILE A 65 -11.56 56.75 13.97
N GLU A 66 -10.91 57.77 14.51
CA GLU A 66 -11.51 58.64 15.53
C GLU A 66 -12.23 59.80 14.86
N VAL A 67 -13.53 59.94 15.10
CA VAL A 67 -14.35 61.06 14.58
C VAL A 67 -15.11 61.75 15.70
N SER A 68 -15.50 63.01 15.51
CA SER A 68 -16.39 63.71 16.44
C SER A 68 -17.77 63.04 16.49
N VAL A 69 -18.39 62.99 17.67
CA VAL A 69 -19.78 62.53 17.88
C VAL A 69 -20.76 63.32 17.01
N GLU A 70 -20.45 64.59 16.71
CA GLU A 70 -21.26 65.43 15.82
C GLU A 70 -21.37 64.84 14.40
N ALA A 71 -20.40 64.04 13.97
CA ALA A 71 -20.41 63.36 12.68
C ALA A 71 -21.44 62.22 12.60
N LEU A 72 -21.93 61.73 13.74
CA LEU A 72 -22.97 60.68 13.80
C LEU A 72 -24.39 61.22 13.54
N GLY A 73 -24.54 62.55 13.48
CA GLY A 73 -25.80 63.23 13.27
C GLY A 73 -26.65 63.36 14.54
N ALA A 74 -27.70 64.20 14.45
CA ALA A 74 -28.55 64.56 15.60
C ALA A 74 -29.35 63.38 16.21
N GLY A 75 -29.37 62.21 15.56
CA GLY A 75 -30.09 61.02 16.01
C GLY A 75 -29.30 60.10 16.95
N PHE A 76 -28.01 60.37 17.18
CA PHE A 76 -27.18 59.51 18.00
C PHE A 76 -27.52 59.63 19.50
N ALA A 77 -28.01 58.53 20.08
CA ALA A 77 -28.44 58.47 21.49
C ALA A 77 -27.35 57.96 22.45
N GLY A 78 -26.08 57.86 22.01
CA GLY A 78 -25.01 57.30 22.85
C GLY A 78 -25.01 55.78 22.97
N THR A 79 -25.67 55.06 22.06
CA THR A 79 -25.77 53.60 22.06
C THR A 79 -24.92 53.01 20.94
N PHE A 80 -24.15 51.95 21.22
CA PHE A 80 -23.30 51.25 20.25
C PHE A 80 -23.72 49.77 20.11
N PRO A 81 -23.46 49.12 18.96
CA PRO A 81 -22.95 49.69 17.71
C PRO A 81 -24.00 50.61 17.05
N TYR A 82 -23.57 51.71 16.45
CA TYR A 82 -24.44 52.68 15.76
C TYR A 82 -24.07 52.79 14.29
N VAL A 83 -24.96 52.34 13.41
CA VAL A 83 -24.83 52.46 11.96
C VAL A 83 -25.25 53.86 11.54
N PHE A 84 -24.41 54.55 10.79
CA PHE A 84 -24.72 55.87 10.24
C PHE A 84 -24.15 56.00 8.82
N SER A 85 -24.79 56.87 8.03
CA SER A 85 -24.34 57.15 6.67
C SER A 85 -23.38 58.32 6.65
N ASP A 86 -22.14 58.04 6.23
CA ASP A 86 -21.16 59.07 5.86
C ASP A 86 -21.12 59.23 4.32
N ALA A 87 -20.10 59.93 3.82
CA ALA A 87 -19.90 60.09 2.37
C ALA A 87 -19.65 58.77 1.61
N GLN A 88 -19.42 57.65 2.31
CA GLN A 88 -19.20 56.29 1.78
C GLN A 88 -20.37 55.34 2.13
N VAL A 89 -21.54 55.90 2.44
CA VAL A 89 -22.84 55.23 2.65
C VAL A 89 -23.00 54.56 4.00
N ASN A 90 -22.07 53.71 4.47
CA ASN A 90 -22.23 52.99 5.74
C ASN A 90 -20.94 52.98 6.56
N SER A 91 -21.03 53.47 7.79
CA SER A 91 -20.00 53.40 8.81
C SER A 91 -20.63 52.98 10.14
N VAL A 92 -19.87 52.32 11.01
CA VAL A 92 -20.37 51.83 12.30
C VAL A 92 -19.53 52.41 13.42
N ALA A 93 -20.13 53.23 14.27
CA ALA A 93 -19.51 53.63 15.52
C ALA A 93 -19.59 52.48 16.53
N ILE A 94 -18.46 52.12 17.13
CA ILE A 94 -18.35 50.95 18.02
C ILE A 94 -18.12 51.31 19.49
N GLY A 95 -17.71 52.54 19.77
CA GLY A 95 -17.58 53.06 21.14
C GLY A 95 -16.95 54.44 21.21
N PHE A 96 -16.66 54.90 22.43
CA PHE A 96 -15.96 56.17 22.65
C PHE A 96 -14.44 55.99 22.58
N VAL A 97 -13.72 57.05 22.18
CA VAL A 97 -12.26 57.05 22.23
C VAL A 97 -11.80 56.87 23.69
N GLY A 98 -10.83 55.97 23.90
CA GLY A 98 -10.28 55.65 25.23
C GLY A 98 -10.78 54.33 25.84
N GLU A 99 -11.76 53.67 25.22
CA GLU A 99 -12.26 52.35 25.65
C GLU A 99 -11.35 51.18 25.24
N GLY A 100 -10.22 51.46 24.58
CA GLY A 100 -9.26 50.45 24.13
C GLY A 100 -9.72 49.65 22.90
N LEU A 101 -10.74 50.15 22.19
CA LEU A 101 -11.29 49.51 20.99
C LEU A 101 -10.31 49.58 19.83
N ASP A 102 -10.21 48.49 19.08
CA ASP A 102 -9.36 48.37 17.91
C ASP A 102 -10.11 47.77 16.70
N ILE A 103 -9.37 47.43 15.64
CA ILE A 103 -9.97 46.92 14.39
C ILE A 103 -10.68 45.57 14.58
N THR A 104 -10.30 44.79 15.59
CA THR A 104 -10.89 43.49 15.90
C THR A 104 -12.29 43.60 16.51
N ASP A 105 -12.62 44.77 17.08
CA ASP A 105 -13.96 45.09 17.60
C ASP A 105 -14.94 45.51 16.49
N CYS A 106 -14.45 45.70 15.25
CA CYS A 106 -15.30 46.08 14.14
C CYS A 106 -16.19 44.92 13.67
N PRO A 107 -17.51 45.13 13.50
CA PRO A 107 -18.39 44.11 12.96
C PRO A 107 -17.93 43.60 11.59
N GLY A 108 -17.80 42.29 11.44
CA GLY A 108 -17.31 41.68 10.20
C GLY A 108 -15.81 41.88 9.95
N PHE A 109 -15.04 42.27 10.97
CA PHE A 109 -13.59 42.18 10.89
C PHE A 109 -13.17 40.74 10.62
N GLN A 110 -12.32 40.58 9.61
CA GLN A 110 -11.64 39.35 9.30
C GLN A 110 -10.15 39.67 9.22
N PRO A 111 -9.27 38.99 9.99
CA PRO A 111 -7.84 39.20 9.89
C PRO A 111 -7.37 38.85 8.47
N PRO A 112 -6.25 39.45 8.00
CA PRO A 112 -5.77 39.22 6.65
C PRO A 112 -5.59 37.72 6.38
N GLN A 113 -6.06 37.27 5.22
CA GLN A 113 -5.98 35.87 4.84
C GLN A 113 -4.52 35.41 4.80
N PRO A 114 -4.15 34.32 5.50
CA PRO A 114 -2.83 33.74 5.39
C PRO A 114 -2.55 33.32 3.95
N GLN A 115 -1.30 33.49 3.53
CA GLN A 115 -0.89 33.08 2.19
C GLN A 115 -0.94 31.56 2.07
N SER A 116 -1.35 31.05 0.91
CA SER A 116 -1.31 29.62 0.64
C SER A 116 0.13 29.10 0.69
N GLU A 117 0.34 27.96 1.32
CA GLU A 117 1.66 27.35 1.47
C GLU A 117 1.77 26.08 0.63
N PRO A 118 2.88 25.85 -0.11
CA PRO A 118 3.10 24.58 -0.77
C PRO A 118 3.43 23.50 0.27
N LEU A 119 2.86 22.31 0.11
CA LEU A 119 3.15 21.14 0.94
C LEU A 119 3.88 20.08 0.13
N TYR A 120 4.76 19.31 0.79
CA TYR A 120 5.47 18.17 0.22
C TYR A 120 5.47 17.02 1.23
N GLU A 121 5.23 15.81 0.74
CA GLU A 121 5.26 14.60 1.55
C GLU A 121 5.98 13.49 0.79
N THR A 122 6.84 12.75 1.49
CA THR A 122 7.57 11.60 0.96
C THR A 122 7.17 10.36 1.72
N ARG A 123 7.01 9.25 0.99
CA ARG A 123 6.70 7.93 1.53
C ARG A 123 7.71 6.93 1.00
N ASP A 124 8.34 6.24 1.93
CA ASP A 124 9.22 5.11 1.64
C ASP A 124 8.46 3.80 1.92
N SER A 125 8.47 2.89 0.96
CA SER A 125 7.90 1.55 1.12
C SER A 125 8.88 0.48 0.65
N SER A 126 8.78 -0.71 1.25
CA SER A 126 9.61 -1.85 0.88
C SER A 126 8.82 -3.14 0.89
N PHE A 127 8.97 -3.95 -0.16
CA PHE A 127 8.29 -5.23 -0.29
C PHE A 127 9.16 -6.25 -1.02
N CYS A 128 8.97 -7.53 -0.71
CA CYS A 128 9.59 -8.62 -1.48
C CYS A 128 8.88 -8.73 -2.83
N THR A 129 9.65 -8.87 -3.91
CA THR A 129 9.08 -9.05 -5.25
C THR A 129 8.73 -10.52 -5.43
N GLU A 130 7.56 -10.82 -6.02
CA GLU A 130 7.26 -12.19 -6.46
C GLU A 130 7.79 -12.40 -7.89
N PRO A 131 8.41 -13.56 -8.20
CA PRO A 131 8.71 -14.67 -7.28
C PRO A 131 9.76 -14.29 -6.24
N LEU A 132 9.68 -14.86 -5.03
CA LEU A 132 10.58 -14.63 -3.89
C LEU A 132 12.03 -15.05 -4.20
N ASP A 133 12.70 -14.26 -5.03
CA ASP A 133 14.00 -14.52 -5.64
C ASP A 133 15.17 -14.06 -4.77
N GLY A 134 14.90 -13.68 -3.51
CA GLY A 134 15.91 -13.09 -2.63
C GLY A 134 16.16 -11.62 -2.91
N THR A 135 15.21 -10.92 -3.54
CA THR A 135 15.29 -9.47 -3.72
C THR A 135 14.13 -8.72 -3.07
N ARG A 136 14.43 -7.51 -2.59
CA ARG A 136 13.48 -6.55 -2.03
C ARG A 136 13.45 -5.31 -2.90
N THR A 137 12.26 -4.85 -3.27
CA THR A 137 12.07 -3.55 -3.91
C THR A 137 11.85 -2.48 -2.85
N LEU A 138 12.64 -1.40 -2.95
CA LEU A 138 12.51 -0.16 -2.22
C LEU A 138 11.86 0.87 -3.15
N LEU A 139 10.75 1.45 -2.74
CA LEU A 139 9.97 2.39 -3.52
C LEU A 139 9.85 3.70 -2.73
N VAL A 140 10.30 4.81 -3.34
CA VAL A 140 10.16 6.16 -2.80
C VAL A 140 9.13 6.89 -3.64
N GLU A 141 8.05 7.32 -3.01
CA GLU A 141 6.98 8.11 -3.63
C GLU A 141 6.93 9.50 -3.00
N GLU A 142 6.54 10.50 -3.77
CA GLU A 142 6.35 11.87 -3.30
C GLU A 142 5.01 12.38 -3.80
N ARG A 143 4.36 13.21 -3.00
CA ARG A 143 3.24 14.03 -3.45
C ARG A 143 3.45 15.48 -3.02
N SER A 144 3.00 16.39 -3.87
CA SER A 144 2.89 17.80 -3.51
C SER A 144 1.44 18.14 -3.19
N GLY A 145 1.25 19.17 -2.40
CA GLY A 145 -0.05 19.69 -2.02
C GLY A 145 -0.03 21.19 -1.87
N THR A 146 -1.18 21.75 -1.51
CA THR A 146 -1.34 23.16 -1.17
C THR A 146 -2.17 23.26 0.08
N ARG A 147 -1.65 24.00 1.06
CA ARG A 147 -2.39 24.45 2.23
C ARG A 147 -3.06 25.76 1.90
N THR A 148 -4.38 25.75 1.96
CA THR A 148 -5.21 26.95 1.92
C THR A 148 -5.79 27.20 3.30
N TYR A 149 -6.40 28.36 3.51
CA TYR A 149 -6.99 28.72 4.79
C TYR A 149 -8.44 29.14 4.57
N ALA A 150 -9.35 28.61 5.37
CA ALA A 150 -10.75 28.98 5.38
C ALA A 150 -11.09 29.65 6.72
N TRP A 151 -11.81 30.77 6.66
CA TRP A 151 -12.28 31.45 7.86
C TRP A 151 -13.52 30.73 8.40
N ASP A 152 -13.47 30.29 9.66
CA ASP A 152 -14.59 29.59 10.32
C ASP A 152 -15.53 30.52 11.10
N GLY A 153 -15.17 31.79 11.25
CA GLY A 153 -15.86 32.77 12.08
C GLY A 153 -14.98 33.38 13.16
N ASP A 154 -14.02 32.61 13.67
CA ASP A 154 -13.13 32.99 14.78
C ASP A 154 -11.64 32.86 14.41
N SER A 155 -11.27 31.91 13.55
CA SER A 155 -9.90 31.64 13.13
C SER A 155 -9.77 31.15 11.68
N TRP A 156 -8.56 31.27 11.16
CA TRP A 156 -8.17 30.69 9.87
C TRP A 156 -7.81 29.22 10.04
N GLU A 157 -8.68 28.33 9.58
CA GLU A 157 -8.47 26.88 9.61
C GLU A 157 -7.72 26.39 8.37
N PRO A 158 -6.64 25.62 8.52
CA PRO A 158 -5.89 25.10 7.38
C PRO A 158 -6.69 24.01 6.65
N GLN A 159 -6.67 24.08 5.33
CA GLN A 159 -7.25 23.08 4.43
C GLN A 159 -6.17 22.56 3.48
N ASP A 160 -5.79 21.31 3.66
CA ASP A 160 -4.74 20.66 2.89
C ASP A 160 -5.34 19.91 1.70
N THR A 161 -4.96 20.33 0.49
CA THR A 161 -5.28 19.61 -0.74
C THR A 161 -4.03 18.92 -1.25
N TRP A 162 -4.09 17.60 -1.45
CA TRP A 162 -2.97 16.79 -1.91
C TRP A 162 -3.15 16.33 -3.35
N GLY A 163 -2.05 16.34 -4.12
CA GLY A 163 -1.97 15.67 -5.40
C GLY A 163 -1.81 14.15 -5.27
N GLU A 164 -1.70 13.49 -6.42
CA GLU A 164 -1.41 12.05 -6.47
C GLU A 164 0.04 11.76 -6.06
N TRP A 165 0.27 10.54 -5.56
CA TRP A 165 1.61 10.03 -5.32
C TRP A 165 2.32 9.78 -6.65
N THR A 166 3.55 10.26 -6.75
CA THR A 166 4.43 10.04 -7.90
C THR A 166 5.64 9.24 -7.44
N GLU A 167 5.89 8.10 -8.09
CA GLU A 167 7.12 7.32 -7.90
C GLU A 167 8.33 8.17 -8.29
N LYS A 168 9.23 8.41 -7.32
CA LYS A 168 10.49 9.14 -7.51
C LYS A 168 11.64 8.19 -7.78
N SER A 169 11.69 7.08 -7.06
CA SER A 169 12.69 6.05 -7.30
C SER A 169 12.17 4.67 -6.92
N ARG A 170 12.66 3.67 -7.66
CA ARG A 170 12.44 2.25 -7.41
C ARG A 170 13.77 1.54 -7.56
N THR A 171 14.22 0.90 -6.49
CA THR A 171 15.49 0.19 -6.46
C THR A 171 15.26 -1.21 -5.92
N THR A 172 15.80 -2.22 -6.59
CA THR A 172 15.79 -3.59 -6.12
C THR A 172 17.14 -3.93 -5.51
N VAL A 173 17.13 -4.42 -4.28
CA VAL A 173 18.34 -4.80 -3.52
C VAL A 173 18.26 -6.27 -3.11
N PRO A 174 19.39 -7.00 -3.08
CA PRO A 174 19.41 -8.35 -2.52
C PRO A 174 18.98 -8.35 -1.05
N ASP A 175 18.05 -9.23 -0.69
CA ASP A 175 17.59 -9.46 0.67
C ASP A 175 17.22 -10.94 0.85
N ALA A 176 18.03 -11.65 1.65
CA ALA A 176 17.82 -13.07 1.91
C ALA A 176 16.49 -13.37 2.61
N ALA A 177 15.89 -12.40 3.32
CA ALA A 177 14.56 -12.56 3.91
C ALA A 177 13.43 -12.59 2.86
N CYS A 178 13.72 -12.16 1.63
CA CYS A 178 12.82 -12.25 0.48
C CYS A 178 13.13 -13.45 -0.42
N ALA A 179 13.98 -14.38 0.02
CA ALA A 179 14.17 -15.65 -0.66
C ALA A 179 13.13 -16.65 -0.16
N ALA A 180 12.49 -17.38 -1.07
CA ALA A 180 11.64 -18.48 -0.67
C ALA A 180 12.48 -19.58 0.01
N ASP A 181 11.89 -20.19 1.04
CA ASP A 181 12.50 -21.33 1.71
C ASP A 181 12.48 -22.53 0.75
N VAL A 182 13.67 -23.08 0.49
CA VAL A 182 13.82 -24.24 -0.39
C VAL A 182 13.42 -25.51 0.37
N VAL A 183 12.34 -26.15 -0.09
CA VAL A 183 11.91 -27.44 0.47
C VAL A 183 12.59 -28.56 -0.29
N ALA A 184 13.22 -29.48 0.44
CA ALA A 184 13.80 -30.67 -0.16
C ALA A 184 12.73 -31.49 -0.90
N ILE A 185 13.07 -32.00 -2.07
CA ILE A 185 12.16 -32.85 -2.85
C ILE A 185 11.78 -34.06 -1.99
N PRO A 186 10.49 -34.37 -1.83
CA PRO A 186 10.04 -35.53 -1.08
C PRO A 186 10.77 -36.79 -1.52
N ALA A 187 11.36 -37.53 -0.58
CA ALA A 187 11.99 -38.83 -0.85
C ALA A 187 11.01 -39.84 -1.51
N LEU A 188 9.70 -39.58 -1.40
CA LEU A 188 8.65 -40.33 -2.09
C LEU A 188 8.75 -40.26 -3.63
N PHE A 189 9.39 -39.24 -4.20
CA PHE A 189 9.78 -39.22 -5.63
C PHE A 189 10.89 -40.23 -5.97
N GLY A 190 11.50 -40.88 -4.98
CA GLY A 190 12.43 -42.00 -5.17
C GLY A 190 11.86 -43.38 -4.85
N ALA A 191 10.69 -43.47 -4.18
CA ALA A 191 10.10 -44.75 -3.81
C ALA A 191 9.68 -45.55 -5.06
N ALA A 192 9.87 -46.86 -5.05
CA ALA A 192 9.33 -47.77 -6.05
C ALA A 192 7.94 -48.27 -5.61
N PRO A 193 7.02 -48.56 -6.55
CA PRO A 193 5.78 -49.27 -6.22
C PRO A 193 6.09 -50.65 -5.63
N GLN A 194 5.23 -51.13 -4.75
CA GLN A 194 5.37 -52.47 -4.20
C GLN A 194 5.20 -53.49 -5.34
N PRO A 195 6.11 -54.48 -5.47
CA PRO A 195 6.02 -55.46 -6.55
C PRO A 195 4.75 -56.30 -6.42
N PRO A 196 4.20 -56.78 -7.56
CA PRO A 196 3.09 -57.72 -7.54
C PRO A 196 3.52 -59.07 -6.95
N THR A 197 2.54 -59.81 -6.46
CA THR A 197 2.66 -61.22 -6.08
C THR A 197 2.03 -62.10 -7.17
N CYS A 198 1.97 -63.42 -6.98
CA CYS A 198 1.24 -64.28 -7.90
C CYS A 198 -0.23 -63.86 -8.00
N ASP A 199 -0.97 -63.83 -6.88
CA ASP A 199 -2.42 -63.60 -6.90
C ASP A 199 -2.85 -62.14 -6.67
N THR A 200 -1.93 -61.25 -6.28
CA THR A 200 -2.23 -59.84 -5.96
C THR A 200 -1.39 -58.91 -6.79
N ALA A 201 -2.02 -57.89 -7.39
CA ALA A 201 -1.33 -56.80 -8.07
C ALA A 201 -0.34 -56.07 -7.15
N GLY A 202 0.55 -55.28 -7.76
CA GLY A 202 1.39 -54.36 -6.99
C GLY A 202 0.55 -53.32 -6.24
N ALA A 203 1.20 -52.54 -5.37
CA ALA A 203 0.54 -51.47 -4.62
C ALA A 203 1.31 -50.14 -4.75
N LEU A 204 0.57 -49.03 -4.65
CA LEU A 204 1.16 -47.69 -4.59
C LEU A 204 1.84 -47.48 -3.22
N PRO A 205 2.97 -46.74 -3.16
CA PRO A 205 3.57 -46.37 -1.89
C PRO A 205 2.63 -45.45 -1.11
N ALA A 206 2.61 -45.60 0.22
CA ALA A 206 1.83 -44.73 1.10
C ALA A 206 2.36 -43.29 1.03
N LEU A 207 1.46 -42.31 0.88
CA LEU A 207 1.82 -40.90 0.94
C LEU A 207 2.27 -40.53 2.36
N VAL A 208 3.48 -39.98 2.48
CA VAL A 208 3.98 -39.44 3.75
C VAL A 208 3.55 -37.98 3.90
N THR A 209 3.21 -37.58 5.11
CA THR A 209 2.97 -36.16 5.42
C THR A 209 4.31 -35.44 5.53
N LEU A 210 4.49 -34.39 4.76
CA LEU A 210 5.68 -33.55 4.79
C LEU A 210 5.27 -32.14 5.22
N GLN A 211 6.13 -31.47 5.98
CA GLN A 211 5.91 -30.06 6.29
C GLN A 211 5.98 -29.25 4.99
N ASN A 212 4.98 -28.39 4.79
CA ASN A 212 4.90 -27.46 3.66
C ASN A 212 4.81 -28.13 2.27
N VAL A 213 4.49 -29.42 2.18
CA VAL A 213 4.22 -30.11 0.91
C VAL A 213 2.96 -30.97 1.03
N THR A 214 2.00 -30.73 0.15
CA THR A 214 0.82 -31.57 -0.02
C THR A 214 1.08 -32.57 -1.15
N LEU A 215 0.89 -33.86 -0.87
CA LEU A 215 0.96 -34.93 -1.86
C LEU A 215 -0.46 -35.41 -2.20
N SER A 216 -0.72 -35.63 -3.48
CA SER A 216 -2.01 -36.17 -3.95
C SER A 216 -1.82 -37.10 -5.14
N TRP A 217 -2.60 -38.17 -5.20
CA TRP A 217 -2.72 -39.00 -6.39
C TRP A 217 -3.76 -38.41 -7.34
N ASP A 218 -3.55 -38.57 -8.64
CA ASP A 218 -4.51 -38.17 -9.69
C ASP A 218 -5.85 -38.90 -9.57
N ARG A 219 -5.84 -40.14 -9.08
CA ARG A 219 -7.04 -40.94 -8.83
C ARG A 219 -6.89 -41.90 -7.65
N PRO A 220 -8.01 -42.40 -7.07
CA PRO A 220 -7.98 -43.49 -6.10
C PRO A 220 -7.37 -44.76 -6.70
N PHE A 221 -6.75 -45.59 -5.86
CA PHE A 221 -6.20 -46.87 -6.30
C PHE A 221 -7.30 -47.83 -6.75
N ASP A 222 -7.28 -48.21 -8.03
CA ASP A 222 -8.27 -49.08 -8.68
C ASP A 222 -7.66 -50.34 -9.33
N GLY A 223 -6.37 -50.60 -9.10
CA GLY A 223 -5.65 -51.79 -9.56
C GLY A 223 -4.41 -51.48 -10.41
N PRO A 224 -4.00 -52.41 -11.29
CA PRO A 224 -2.84 -52.22 -12.16
C PRO A 224 -3.03 -51.05 -13.13
N GLY A 225 -1.97 -50.27 -13.35
CA GLY A 225 -2.00 -49.12 -14.25
C GLY A 225 -1.03 -48.02 -13.87
N THR A 226 -1.08 -46.91 -14.62
CA THR A 226 -0.26 -45.73 -14.38
C THR A 226 -1.01 -44.71 -13.51
N TYR A 227 -0.35 -44.23 -12.47
CA TYR A 227 -0.83 -43.20 -11.54
C TYR A 227 0.15 -42.05 -11.51
N THR A 228 -0.36 -40.84 -11.31
CA THR A 228 0.46 -39.63 -11.16
C THR A 228 0.36 -39.11 -9.74
N VAL A 229 1.48 -39.00 -9.05
CA VAL A 229 1.54 -38.23 -7.80
C VAL A 229 1.89 -36.78 -8.12
N THR A 230 1.14 -35.86 -7.52
CA THR A 230 1.42 -34.42 -7.56
C THR A 230 1.84 -33.96 -6.18
N ALA A 231 2.98 -33.28 -6.13
CA ALA A 231 3.48 -32.60 -4.95
C ALA A 231 3.36 -31.09 -5.14
N THR A 232 2.68 -30.44 -4.20
CA THR A 232 2.45 -29.00 -4.20
C THR A 232 3.01 -28.42 -2.91
N VAL A 233 3.94 -27.47 -3.01
CA VAL A 233 4.45 -26.77 -1.82
C VAL A 233 3.45 -25.73 -1.31
N ALA A 234 3.52 -25.42 -0.01
CA ALA A 234 2.72 -24.35 0.59
C ALA A 234 3.16 -22.96 0.07
N GLU A 235 2.30 -21.95 0.26
CA GLU A 235 2.62 -20.56 -0.09
C GLU A 235 3.90 -20.09 0.62
N GLY A 236 4.78 -19.39 -0.10
CA GLY A 236 6.08 -18.94 0.39
C GLY A 236 7.24 -19.94 0.25
N TYR A 237 6.97 -21.17 -0.22
CA TYR A 237 7.98 -22.21 -0.43
C TYR A 237 8.19 -22.52 -1.92
N MET A 238 9.37 -23.05 -2.26
CA MET A 238 9.66 -23.55 -3.61
C MET A 238 10.54 -24.81 -3.57
N PHE A 239 10.44 -25.65 -4.61
CA PHE A 239 11.37 -26.75 -4.82
C PHE A 239 12.75 -26.21 -5.29
N PRO A 240 13.83 -27.01 -5.26
CA PRO A 240 15.17 -26.56 -5.65
C PRO A 240 15.30 -26.11 -7.11
N ASP A 241 14.37 -26.54 -7.98
CA ASP A 241 14.27 -26.11 -9.39
C ASP A 241 13.43 -24.83 -9.57
N GLY A 242 12.93 -24.27 -8.47
CA GLY A 242 12.08 -23.10 -8.41
C GLY A 242 10.61 -23.32 -8.72
N SER A 243 10.19 -24.57 -8.95
CA SER A 243 8.78 -24.90 -9.15
C SER A 243 8.01 -24.93 -7.82
N THR A 244 6.70 -24.69 -7.88
CA THR A 244 5.77 -24.88 -6.74
C THR A 244 4.99 -26.18 -6.84
N VAL A 245 5.02 -26.83 -8.02
CA VAL A 245 4.32 -28.08 -8.31
C VAL A 245 5.25 -29.02 -9.06
N ARG A 246 5.30 -30.28 -8.62
CA ARG A 246 6.00 -31.36 -9.32
C ARG A 246 5.14 -32.60 -9.44
N THR A 247 5.27 -33.30 -10.55
CA THR A 247 4.56 -34.56 -10.82
C THR A 247 5.52 -35.71 -11.08
N ARG A 248 5.09 -36.93 -10.77
CA ARG A 248 5.80 -38.16 -11.11
C ARG A 248 4.81 -39.28 -11.41
N GLU A 249 5.11 -40.06 -12.44
CA GLU A 249 4.34 -41.24 -12.81
C GLU A 249 4.86 -42.49 -12.09
N PHE A 250 3.91 -43.35 -11.70
CA PHE A 250 4.12 -44.66 -11.11
C PHE A 250 3.33 -45.69 -11.89
N THR A 251 3.99 -46.78 -12.29
CA THR A 251 3.32 -47.91 -12.95
C THR A 251 3.18 -49.07 -11.97
N VAL A 252 1.94 -49.44 -11.66
CA VAL A 252 1.61 -50.61 -10.84
C VAL A 252 1.39 -51.81 -11.76
N ALA A 253 2.21 -52.85 -11.58
CA ALA A 253 2.08 -54.08 -12.35
C ALA A 253 0.88 -54.94 -11.89
N GLY A 254 0.32 -55.69 -12.83
CA GLY A 254 -0.70 -56.71 -12.55
C GLY A 254 -0.17 -57.89 -11.75
N ALA A 255 -1.09 -58.68 -11.20
CA ALA A 255 -0.78 -59.96 -10.60
C ALA A 255 -0.03 -60.86 -11.61
N LEU A 256 0.92 -61.65 -11.13
CA LEU A 256 1.83 -62.39 -12.02
C LEU A 256 1.25 -63.69 -12.57
N GLY A 257 0.18 -64.23 -11.96
CA GLY A 257 -0.44 -65.51 -12.31
C GLY A 257 -1.32 -66.02 -11.17
N TYR A 258 -1.32 -67.34 -10.94
CA TYR A 258 -1.92 -67.95 -9.74
C TYR A 258 -0.84 -68.69 -8.92
N GLN A 259 -0.92 -68.61 -7.60
CA GLN A 259 -0.08 -69.40 -6.69
C GLN A 259 -0.72 -70.79 -6.48
N SER A 260 0.07 -71.86 -6.64
CA SER A 260 -0.33 -73.18 -6.15
C SER A 260 -0.26 -73.26 -4.62
N ASP A 261 -0.74 -74.35 -4.02
CA ASP A 261 -0.58 -74.62 -2.57
C ASP A 261 0.88 -74.66 -2.09
N ASP A 262 1.84 -74.75 -3.02
CA ASP A 262 3.28 -74.57 -2.77
C ASP A 262 3.69 -73.08 -2.86
N PRO A 263 4.06 -72.43 -1.73
CA PRO A 263 4.48 -71.04 -1.70
C PRO A 263 5.85 -70.78 -2.35
N GLU A 264 6.67 -71.80 -2.58
CA GLU A 264 7.99 -71.67 -3.21
C GLU A 264 7.96 -71.92 -4.74
N ALA A 265 6.84 -72.41 -5.27
CA ALA A 265 6.67 -72.64 -6.69
C ALA A 265 6.59 -71.32 -7.49
N PRO A 266 7.13 -71.26 -8.73
CA PRO A 266 6.94 -70.12 -9.60
C PRO A 266 5.45 -69.92 -9.92
N CYS A 267 5.01 -68.66 -10.06
CA CYS A 267 3.62 -68.36 -10.37
C CYS A 267 3.16 -69.10 -11.64
N PHE A 268 2.03 -69.80 -11.55
CA PHE A 268 1.43 -70.42 -12.71
C PHE A 268 0.88 -69.32 -13.61
N ARG A 269 1.48 -69.17 -14.79
CA ARG A 269 0.89 -68.39 -15.87
C ARG A 269 0.05 -69.36 -16.69
N GLU A 270 -1.23 -69.06 -16.86
CA GLU A 270 -1.96 -69.66 -17.97
C GLU A 270 -1.18 -69.24 -19.22
N ASP A 271 -0.43 -70.18 -19.80
CA ASP A 271 0.17 -69.97 -21.11
C ASP A 271 -0.94 -69.43 -21.99
N GLU A 272 -0.76 -68.21 -22.51
CA GLU A 272 -1.67 -67.65 -23.51
C GLU A 272 -1.81 -68.72 -24.59
N SER A 273 -2.95 -69.42 -24.55
CA SER A 273 -3.23 -70.49 -25.50
C SER A 273 -3.00 -69.89 -26.87
N PRO A 274 -2.10 -70.45 -27.70
CA PRO A 274 -1.65 -69.79 -28.91
C PRO A 274 -2.88 -69.40 -29.70
N VAL A 275 -3.10 -68.09 -29.84
CA VAL A 275 -4.26 -67.55 -30.54
C VAL A 275 -4.32 -68.31 -31.87
N PRO A 276 -5.39 -69.06 -32.17
CA PRO A 276 -5.47 -69.80 -33.41
C PRO A 276 -5.25 -68.77 -34.52
N VAL A 277 -4.21 -69.00 -35.33
CA VAL A 277 -3.88 -68.17 -36.48
C VAL A 277 -5.10 -68.17 -37.38
N VAL A 278 -5.95 -67.15 -37.27
CA VAL A 278 -7.05 -66.94 -38.20
C VAL A 278 -6.40 -66.54 -39.50
N LEU A 279 -6.30 -67.50 -40.43
CA LEU A 279 -5.92 -67.24 -41.81
C LEU A 279 -6.99 -66.32 -42.43
N THR A 280 -6.76 -65.02 -42.38
CA THR A 280 -7.54 -64.08 -43.18
C THR A 280 -7.34 -64.37 -44.66
N PRO A 281 -8.42 -64.52 -45.46
CA PRO A 281 -8.32 -64.77 -46.88
C PRO A 281 -7.65 -63.60 -47.62
N PRO A 282 -6.93 -63.86 -48.73
CA PRO A 282 -6.34 -62.81 -49.54
C PRO A 282 -7.44 -62.06 -50.29
N SER A 283 -7.66 -60.79 -49.97
CA SER A 283 -8.39 -59.90 -50.88
C SER A 283 -8.00 -58.44 -50.74
N THR A 284 -7.53 -57.95 -51.89
CA THR A 284 -7.54 -56.57 -52.41
C THR A 284 -6.26 -55.75 -52.23
N PRO A 285 -5.73 -55.12 -53.31
CA PRO A 285 -4.51 -54.33 -53.28
C PRO A 285 -4.62 -53.10 -52.37
N PRO A 286 -3.50 -52.63 -51.77
CA PRO A 286 -3.49 -51.47 -50.90
C PRO A 286 -3.74 -50.17 -51.68
N THR A 287 -4.70 -49.37 -51.22
CA THR A 287 -4.75 -47.94 -51.52
C THR A 287 -3.84 -47.23 -50.54
N THR A 288 -2.77 -46.65 -51.06
CA THR A 288 -1.74 -45.87 -50.37
C THR A 288 -2.37 -44.70 -49.63
N THR A 289 -2.39 -44.72 -48.30
CA THR A 289 -2.57 -43.51 -47.48
C THR A 289 -1.33 -43.31 -46.64
N THR A 290 -0.56 -42.30 -47.03
CA THR A 290 0.65 -41.84 -46.36
C THR A 290 0.28 -41.23 -45.00
N THR A 291 0.71 -41.86 -43.90
CA THR A 291 0.70 -41.23 -42.58
C THR A 291 2.15 -41.04 -42.14
N THR A 292 2.56 -39.78 -42.10
CA THR A 292 3.87 -39.32 -41.65
C THR A 292 3.99 -39.51 -40.14
N THR A 293 4.74 -40.53 -39.71
CA THR A 293 5.15 -40.69 -38.31
C THR A 293 6.54 -40.07 -38.14
N THR A 294 6.58 -38.90 -37.52
CA THR A 294 7.80 -38.21 -37.11
C THR A 294 8.36 -38.89 -35.87
N SER A 295 9.38 -39.73 -36.02
CA SER A 295 10.19 -40.23 -34.90
C SER A 295 11.26 -39.20 -34.56
N ALA A 296 11.13 -38.56 -33.39
CA ALA A 296 12.18 -37.73 -32.82
C ALA A 296 13.22 -38.63 -32.14
N THR A 297 14.38 -38.77 -32.75
CA THR A 297 15.58 -39.34 -32.13
C THR A 297 16.09 -38.38 -31.06
N VAL A 298 15.92 -38.73 -29.79
CA VAL A 298 16.60 -38.06 -28.68
C VAL A 298 18.02 -38.60 -28.62
N SER A 299 18.97 -37.83 -29.12
CA SER A 299 20.40 -38.05 -28.95
C SER A 299 20.78 -37.83 -27.49
N GLN A 300 21.26 -38.90 -26.86
CA GLN A 300 21.96 -38.89 -25.58
C GLN A 300 23.40 -38.36 -25.81
N PRO A 301 23.85 -37.28 -25.15
CA PRO A 301 25.25 -36.91 -25.21
C PRO A 301 26.07 -37.78 -24.24
N ALA A 302 27.19 -38.27 -24.78
CA ALA A 302 28.17 -39.09 -24.12
C ALA A 302 28.89 -38.38 -22.98
N ALA A 303 29.33 -39.18 -22.02
CA ALA A 303 30.21 -38.82 -20.92
C ALA A 303 31.51 -38.16 -21.42
N GLY A 304 31.87 -37.06 -20.78
CA GLY A 304 33.18 -36.42 -20.85
C GLY A 304 33.74 -36.26 -19.43
N THR A 305 34.93 -36.82 -19.25
CA THR A 305 35.70 -37.00 -18.02
C THR A 305 36.28 -35.73 -17.39
N THR A 306 36.54 -35.84 -16.08
CA THR A 306 37.62 -35.24 -15.27
C THR A 306 37.66 -33.72 -15.04
N ALA A 307 37.47 -33.33 -13.79
CA ALA A 307 38.39 -32.42 -13.10
C ALA A 307 38.31 -32.66 -11.58
N ASP A 308 39.44 -33.06 -11.01
CA ASP A 308 39.73 -32.99 -9.59
C ASP A 308 39.42 -31.60 -9.02
N SER A 309 38.85 -31.54 -7.83
CA SER A 309 38.93 -30.34 -7.00
C SER A 309 39.23 -30.75 -5.58
N ALA A 310 40.52 -30.59 -5.28
CA ALA A 310 41.13 -30.76 -3.99
C ALA A 310 40.52 -29.81 -2.95
N LEU A 311 40.38 -30.36 -1.75
CA LEU A 311 40.28 -29.64 -0.49
C LEU A 311 41.34 -28.55 -0.37
N ALA A 312 40.92 -27.33 -0.07
CA ALA A 312 41.70 -26.37 0.70
C ALA A 312 40.75 -25.45 1.49
N VAL A 313 40.46 -25.87 2.71
CA VAL A 313 40.08 -25.00 3.81
C VAL A 313 41.36 -24.34 4.32
N THR A 314 41.46 -23.03 4.22
CA THR A 314 42.33 -22.21 5.07
C THR A 314 41.69 -20.85 5.30
N GLY A 315 41.60 -20.49 6.57
CA GLY A 315 40.85 -19.34 7.07
C GLY A 315 41.41 -17.98 6.68
N SER A 316 40.54 -16.98 6.84
CA SER A 316 40.89 -15.56 6.79
C SER A 316 40.36 -14.92 8.07
N THR A 317 41.23 -14.86 9.08
CA THR A 317 41.24 -13.79 10.07
C THR A 317 41.84 -12.55 9.40
N GLY A 318 41.07 -11.47 9.29
CA GLY A 318 41.52 -10.27 8.58
C GLY A 318 40.71 -9.02 8.91
N VAL A 319 40.91 -8.53 10.13
CA VAL A 319 40.73 -7.16 10.64
C VAL A 319 40.31 -6.10 9.61
N THR A 320 39.14 -5.49 9.79
CA THR A 320 38.78 -4.23 9.11
C THR A 320 39.20 -3.05 10.00
N PRO A 321 39.97 -2.07 9.49
CA PRO A 321 40.35 -0.90 10.27
C PRO A 321 39.17 0.07 10.41
N LEU A 322 38.92 0.47 11.66
CA LEU A 322 38.22 1.71 11.99
C LEU A 322 39.00 2.89 11.42
N LEU A 323 38.41 3.63 10.50
CA LEU A 323 38.82 4.99 10.15
C LEU A 323 37.62 5.93 10.29
N PRO A 324 37.84 7.15 10.83
CA PRO A 324 36.77 8.08 11.19
C PRO A 324 36.33 8.86 9.94
N ILE A 325 35.03 8.87 9.66
CA ILE A 325 34.46 9.82 8.70
C ILE A 325 34.37 11.17 9.43
N ALA A 326 35.45 11.93 9.33
CA ALA A 326 35.45 13.36 9.51
C ALA A 326 34.67 14.00 8.35
N GLY A 327 33.90 15.04 8.67
CA GLY A 327 32.91 15.65 7.79
C GLY A 327 33.46 16.33 6.54
N ALA A 328 32.57 16.45 5.56
CA ALA A 328 32.61 17.47 4.52
C ALA A 328 31.18 17.73 4.03
N VAL A 329 30.46 18.60 4.74
CA VAL A 329 29.25 19.24 4.22
C VAL A 329 29.71 20.28 3.20
N ALA A 330 29.68 19.91 1.93
CA ALA A 330 29.95 20.82 0.82
C ALA A 330 28.72 21.68 0.57
N LEU A 331 28.82 22.93 1.03
CA LEU A 331 27.88 24.02 0.80
C LEU A 331 27.98 24.46 -0.67
N LEU A 332 26.99 24.12 -1.50
CA LEU A 332 26.86 24.68 -2.84
C LEU A 332 26.04 25.99 -2.76
N LEU A 333 26.76 27.08 -2.51
CA LEU A 333 26.36 28.43 -2.90
C LEU A 333 26.74 28.63 -4.37
N GLY A 334 25.77 29.00 -5.21
CA GLY A 334 25.99 29.19 -6.64
C GLY A 334 24.84 29.85 -7.39
N ILE A 335 24.66 31.16 -7.14
CA ILE A 335 24.45 32.24 -8.12
C ILE A 335 23.40 32.04 -9.23
N GLY A 336 22.37 32.88 -9.20
CA GLY A 336 21.50 33.18 -10.34
C GLY A 336 20.88 34.58 -10.22
N ALA A 337 21.67 35.63 -10.40
CA ALA A 337 21.20 37.00 -10.58
C ALA A 337 21.23 37.37 -12.07
N ALA A 338 20.07 37.68 -12.66
CA ALA A 338 19.98 38.58 -13.82
C ALA A 338 18.53 39.05 -14.06
N ALA A 339 18.30 40.32 -13.72
CA ALA A 339 17.55 41.31 -14.46
C ALA A 339 16.36 40.87 -15.34
N PHE A 340 15.14 41.28 -14.95
CA PHE A 340 14.14 41.70 -15.94
C PHE A 340 13.71 43.14 -15.69
N ALA A 341 14.06 43.96 -16.67
CA ALA A 341 13.80 45.38 -16.74
C ALA A 341 12.32 45.66 -17.01
N SER A 342 11.92 46.82 -16.49
CA SER A 342 10.67 47.51 -16.72
C SER A 342 10.37 47.71 -18.21
N ILE A 343 9.14 47.38 -18.61
CA ILE A 343 8.51 47.96 -19.81
C ILE A 343 7.21 48.62 -19.39
N ARG A 344 7.28 49.95 -19.20
CA ARG A 344 6.16 50.85 -19.45
C ARG A 344 6.00 50.98 -20.97
N ARG A 345 4.79 50.75 -21.49
CA ARG A 345 4.29 51.56 -22.61
C ARG A 345 2.83 51.89 -22.41
N ARG A 346 2.57 53.20 -22.41
CA ARG A 346 1.28 53.81 -22.69
C ARG A 346 0.95 53.59 -24.17
N ALA A 347 -0.28 53.19 -24.43
CA ALA A 347 -1.16 53.71 -25.48
C ALA A 347 -2.58 53.57 -24.94
#